data_AF-A0A7V1XHA3-F1
#
_entry.id   AF-A0A7V1XHA3-F1
#
_cell.length_a   1.000
_cell.length_b   1.000
_cell.length_c   1.000
_cell.angle_alpha   90.00
_cell.angle_beta   90.00
_cell.angle_gamma   90.00
#
_symmetry.space_group_name_H-M   'P 1'
#
loop_
_entity.id
_entity.type
_entity.pdbx_description
1 polymer ?
#
loop_
_entity_poly.entity_id
_entity_poly.type
_entity_poly.pdbx_seq_one_letter_code
_entity_poly.pdbx_strand_id
1 'polypeptide(L)' 'MPDNIVFAVFFTLSILSIVFGVVAGYFAYRNSHKIENELKMVAWGIGAIAGLVFGGLCWAWFLIPIILNHI' A
#
# COMPACT_ATOMS: atom_id res chain seq x y z
N MET A 1 -27.88 -0.40 1.83
CA MET A 1 -26.71 0.39 2.29
C MET A 1 -25.48 -0.06 1.48
N PRO A 2 -25.33 0.42 0.23
CA PRO A 2 -24.15 0.11 -0.60
C PRO A 2 -22.85 0.67 0.00
N ASP A 3 -22.95 1.79 0.73
CA ASP A 3 -21.80 2.54 1.25
C ASP A 3 -20.97 1.74 2.26
N ASN A 4 -21.60 0.92 3.11
CA ASN A 4 -20.91 0.08 4.08
C ASN A 4 -20.12 -1.06 3.41
N ILE A 5 -20.62 -1.58 2.28
CA ILE A 5 -19.95 -2.65 1.52
C ILE A 5 -18.73 -2.06 0.80
N VAL A 6 -18.89 -0.90 0.18
CA VAL A 6 -17.79 -0.18 -0.48
C VAL A 6 -16.70 0.15 0.54
N PHE A 7 -17.05 0.68 1.70
CA PHE A 7 -16.10 0.97 2.78
C PHE A 7 -15.32 -0.27 3.21
N ALA A 8 -16.01 -1.39 3.48
CA ALA A 8 -15.36 -2.63 3.92
C ALA A 8 -14.40 -3.18 2.86
N VAL A 9 -14.75 -3.10 1.57
CA VAL A 9 -13.92 -3.56 0.45
C VAL A 9 -12.64 -2.72 0.34
N PHE A 10 -12.77 -1.38 0.35
CA PHE A 10 -11.59 -0.50 0.25
C PHE A 10 -10.71 -0.55 1.51
N PHE A 11 -11.30 -0.73 2.69
CA PHE A 11 -10.55 -0.92 3.93
C PHE A 11 -9.72 -2.21 3.88
N THR A 12 -10.34 -3.30 3.44
CA THR A 12 -9.66 -4.59 3.29
C THR A 12 -8.56 -4.52 2.23
N LEU A 13 -8.85 -3.92 1.07
CA LEU A 13 -7.86 -3.67 0.00
C LEU A 13 -6.70 -2.82 0.48
N SER A 14 -6.97 -1.79 1.27
CA SER A 14 -5.94 -0.93 1.86
C SER A 14 -4.98 -1.73 2.73
N ILE A 15 -5.50 -2.52 3.68
CA ILE A 15 -4.68 -3.34 4.57
C ILE A 15 -3.84 -4.32 3.76
N LEU A 16 -4.46 -5.04 2.81
CA LEU A 16 -3.75 -5.97 1.95
C LEU A 16 -2.64 -5.29 1.15
N SER A 17 -2.90 -4.08 0.64
CA SER A 17 -1.93 -3.31 -0.13
C SER A 17 -0.75 -2.82 0.72
N ILE A 18 -1.01 -2.34 1.95
CA ILE A 18 0.03 -1.96 2.91
C ILE A 18 0.87 -3.17 3.29
N VAL A 19 0.24 -4.29 3.63
CA VAL A 19 0.95 -5.54 3.98
C VAL A 19 1.81 -6.00 2.82
N PHE A 20 1.27 -6.01 1.60
CA PHE A 20 2.04 -6.35 0.40
C PHE A 20 3.21 -5.37 0.19
N GLY A 21 2.98 -4.07 0.36
CA GLY A 21 4.00 -3.04 0.23
C GLY A 21 5.16 -3.23 1.22
N VAL A 22 4.86 -3.53 2.47
CA VAL A 22 5.85 -3.83 3.52
C VAL A 22 6.63 -5.10 3.21
N VAL A 23 5.94 -6.18 2.81
CA VAL A 23 6.58 -7.46 2.45
C VAL A 23 7.49 -7.28 1.23
N ALA A 24 7.03 -6.58 0.20
CA ALA A 24 7.82 -6.26 -0.98
C ALA A 24 9.04 -5.39 -0.61
N GLY A 25 8.88 -4.43 0.29
CA GLY A 25 9.98 -3.61 0.81
C GLY A 25 11.03 -4.44 1.54
N TYR A 26 10.61 -5.41 2.35
CA TYR A 26 11.52 -6.35 3.02
C TYR A 26 12.32 -7.19 1.99
N PHE A 27 11.66 -7.70 0.94
CA PHE A 27 12.36 -8.42 -0.12
C PHE A 27 13.30 -7.53 -0.94
N ALA A 28 12.93 -6.28 -1.19
CA ALA A 28 13.81 -5.31 -1.84
C ALA A 28 15.08 -5.10 -1.00
N TYR A 29 14.93 -4.85 0.30
CA TYR A 29 16.04 -4.71 1.24
C TYR A 29 16.92 -5.97 1.31
N ARG A 30 16.32 -7.16 1.39
CA ARG A 30 17.09 -8.41 1.40
C ARG A 30 17.90 -8.60 0.11
N ASN A 31 17.32 -8.24 -1.04
CA ASN A 31 17.97 -8.38 -2.34
C ASN A 31 19.04 -7.30 -2.60
N SER A 32 19.01 -6.16 -1.91
CA SER A 32 20.01 -5.09 -2.08
C SER A 32 21.41 -5.48 -1.58
N HIS A 33 21.54 -6.58 -0.84
CA HIS A 33 22.82 -7.03 -0.27
C HIS A 33 23.68 -7.80 -1.28
N LYS A 34 23.15 -8.12 -2.47
CA LYS A 34 23.88 -8.84 -3.53
C LYS A 34 23.69 -8.14 -4.87
N ILE A 35 24.79 -7.74 -5.51
CA ILE A 35 24.79 -7.09 -6.83
C ILE A 35 24.06 -7.93 -7.88
N GLU A 36 24.17 -9.26 -7.80
CA GLU A 36 23.51 -10.22 -8.69
C GLU A 36 21.97 -10.09 -8.70
N ASN A 37 21.39 -9.50 -7.65
CA ASN A 37 19.95 -9.38 -7.45
C ASN A 37 19.43 -7.96 -7.68
N GLU A 38 20.20 -7.07 -8.31
CA GLU A 38 19.83 -5.67 -8.54
C GLU A 38 18.48 -5.54 -9.27
N LEU A 39 18.25 -6.35 -10.31
CA LEU A 39 16.98 -6.35 -11.04
C LEU A 39 15.78 -6.76 -10.14
N LYS A 40 16.00 -7.74 -9.25
CA LYS A 40 14.98 -8.20 -8.30
C LYS A 40 14.73 -7.14 -7.23
N MET A 41 15.79 -6.49 -6.73
CA MET A 41 15.68 -5.39 -5.78
C MET A 41 14.79 -4.27 -6.34
N VAL A 42 15.03 -3.85 -7.58
CA VAL A 42 14.24 -2.80 -8.24
C VAL A 42 12.78 -3.25 -8.42
N ALA A 43 12.54 -4.47 -8.90
CA ALA A 43 11.18 -4.98 -9.07
C ALA A 43 10.39 -5.03 -7.75
N TRP A 44 11.01 -5.54 -6.68
CA TRP A 44 10.40 -5.55 -5.34
C TRP A 44 10.25 -4.14 -4.77
N GLY A 45 11.18 -3.23 -5.04
CA GLY A 45 11.11 -1.83 -4.62
C GLY A 45 9.94 -1.08 -5.26
N ILE A 46 9.71 -1.27 -6.56
CA ILE A 46 8.54 -0.72 -7.27
C ILE A 46 7.24 -1.28 -6.67
N GLY A 47 7.19 -2.59 -6.42
CA GLY A 47 6.04 -3.23 -5.78
C GLY A 47 5.77 -2.69 -4.37
N ALA A 48 6.83 -2.41 -3.60
CA ALA A 48 6.74 -1.82 -2.27
C ALA A 48 6.10 -0.43 -2.30
N ILE A 49 6.61 0.44 -3.19
CA ILE A 49 6.10 1.80 -3.35
C ILE A 49 4.63 1.76 -3.81
N ALA A 50 4.31 0.94 -4.80
CA ALA A 50 2.95 0.82 -5.32
C ALA A 50 1.96 0.37 -4.24
N GLY A 51 2.32 -0.63 -3.42
CA GLY A 51 1.47 -1.10 -2.32
C GLY A 51 1.26 -0.05 -1.22
N LEU A 52 2.32 0.63 -0.80
CA LEU A 52 2.23 1.66 0.23
C LEU A 52 1.42 2.88 -0.24
N VAL A 53 1.65 3.34 -1.48
CA VAL A 53 0.92 4.48 -2.05
C VAL A 53 -0.55 4.15 -2.24
N PHE A 54 -0.88 2.98 -2.81
CA PHE A 54 -2.26 2.57 -3.02
C PHE A 54 -3.00 2.42 -1.67
N GLY A 55 -2.37 1.76 -0.70
CA GLY A 55 -2.91 1.63 0.65
C GLY A 55 -3.21 2.97 1.31
N GLY A 56 -2.28 3.94 1.20
CA GLY A 56 -2.45 5.30 1.71
C GLY A 56 -3.53 6.10 0.98
N LEU A 57 -3.64 5.96 -0.34
CA LEU A 57 -4.69 6.60 -1.14
C LEU A 57 -6.09 6.08 -0.79
N CYS A 58 -6.22 4.77 -0.52
CA CYS A 58 -7.47 4.21 -0.04
C CYS A 58 -7.89 4.84 1.30
N TRP A 59 -6.95 5.07 2.24
CA TRP A 59 -7.27 5.78 3.49
C TRP A 59 -7.61 7.24 3.26
N ALA A 60 -6.84 7.94 2.42
CA ALA A 60 -7.06 9.35 2.11
C ALA A 60 -8.48 9.60 1.57
N TRP A 61 -8.99 8.71 0.73
CA TRP A 61 -10.35 8.80 0.18
C TRP A 61 -11.45 8.86 1.25
N PHE A 62 -11.29 8.14 2.37
CA PHE A 62 -12.27 8.16 3.45
C PHE A 62 -11.94 9.18 4.55
N LEU A 63 -10.66 9.40 4.85
CA LEU A 63 -10.24 10.28 5.93
C LEU A 63 -10.44 11.77 5.59
N ILE A 64 -10.16 12.18 4.34
CA ILE A 64 -10.31 13.57 3.88
C ILE A 64 -11.74 14.09 4.06
N PRO A 65 -12.80 13.41 3.60
CA PRO A 65 -14.17 13.90 3.79
C PRO A 65 -14.60 13.89 5.26
N ILE A 66 -14.10 12.97 6.10
CA ILE A 66 -14.38 12.99 7.55
C ILE A 66 -13.77 14.22 8.21
N ILE A 67 -12.51 14.52 7.89
CA ILE A 67 -11.80 15.69 8.43
C ILE A 67 -12.48 16.98 7.95
N LEU A 68 -12.82 17.08 6.66
CA LEU A 68 -13.47 18.26 6.08
C LEU A 68 -14.90 18.49 6.60
N ASN A 69 -15.64 17.44 6.99
CA ASN A 69 -16.98 17.58 7.59
C ASN A 69 -16.96 17.91 9.09
N HIS A 70 -15.80 17.81 9.76
CA HIS A 70 -15.64 18.11 11.18
C HIS A 70 -14.91 19.43 11.46
N ILE A 71 -14.52 20.16 10.42
CA ILE A 71 -14.02 21.55 10.46
C ILE A 71 -15.17 22.49 10.10
#